data_AF-A0A1G1MAE7-F1
#
_entry.id   AF-A0A1G1MAE7-F1
#
_cell.length_a   1.000
_cell.length_b   1.000
_cell.length_c   1.000
_cell.angle_alpha   90.00
_cell.angle_beta   90.00
_cell.angle_gamma   90.00
#
_symmetry.space_group_name_H-M   'P 1'
#
loop_
_entity.id
_entity.type
_entity.pdbx_description
1 polymer ?
#
loop_
_entity_poly.entity_id
_entity_poly.type
_entity_poly.pdbx_seq_one_letter_code
_entity_poly.pdbx_strand_id
1 'polypeptide(L)'
;MKKTMLIFGMLFAGYIGYALVDMTDRLVSLRTVLNAGIFIAVVVCFVGLWKSKRWALWFSWGLALAALVWGCYLIHFVWTFWLFASPTLSERIANVLHPRVSVFVIFPVAWLIYFTRSKVRALFA
;
A
#
# COMPACT_ATOMS: atom_id res chain seq x y z
N MET A 1 -14.84 1.42 -15.79
CA MET A 1 -13.49 1.92 -15.43
C MET A 1 -13.48 2.88 -14.26
N LYS A 2 -14.17 4.03 -14.30
CA LYS A 2 -14.19 5.00 -13.19
C LYS A 2 -14.70 4.40 -11.86
N LYS A 3 -15.75 3.57 -11.90
CA LYS A 3 -16.32 2.89 -10.72
C LYS A 3 -15.34 1.92 -10.05
N THR A 4 -14.60 1.12 -10.84
CA THR A 4 -13.63 0.14 -10.32
C THR A 4 -12.43 0.82 -9.66
N MET A 5 -11.91 1.91 -10.24
CA MET A 5 -10.87 2.71 -9.60
C MET A 5 -11.35 3.37 -8.31
N LEU A 6 -12.60 3.85 -8.27
CA LEU A 6 -13.24 4.40 -7.06
C LEU A 6 -13.27 3.40 -5.91
N ILE A 7 -13.74 2.18 -6.17
CA ILE A 7 -13.85 1.13 -5.15
C ILE A 7 -12.46 0.75 -4.64
N PHE A 8 -11.50 0.50 -5.54
CA PHE A 8 -10.13 0.16 -5.14
C PHE A 8 -9.43 1.30 -4.39
N GLY A 9 -9.61 2.55 -4.81
CA GLY A 9 -9.04 3.72 -4.15
C GLY A 9 -9.62 3.97 -2.76
N MET A 10 -10.94 3.83 -2.60
CA MET A 10 -11.59 3.95 -1.29
C MET A 10 -11.16 2.84 -0.34
N LEU A 11 -11.11 1.58 -0.80
CA LEU A 11 -10.66 0.45 0.01
C LEU A 11 -9.21 0.65 0.46
N PHE A 12 -8.33 1.12 -0.42
CA PHE A 12 -6.94 1.38 -0.09
C PHE A 12 -6.76 2.56 0.86
N ALA A 13 -7.44 3.68 0.61
CA ALA A 13 -7.38 4.86 1.48
C ALA A 13 -7.97 4.56 2.87
N GLY A 14 -9.10 3.84 2.93
CA GLY A 14 -9.70 3.40 4.19
C GLY A 14 -8.83 2.42 4.95
N TYR A 15 -8.19 1.48 4.26
CA TYR A 15 -7.27 0.52 4.87
C TYR A 15 -5.97 1.17 5.36
N ILE A 16 -5.37 2.08 4.56
CA ILE A 16 -4.25 2.90 5.01
C ILE A 16 -4.68 3.69 6.24
N GLY A 17 -5.83 4.36 6.22
CA GLY A 17 -6.36 5.06 7.39
C GLY A 17 -6.46 4.17 8.63
N TYR A 18 -7.02 2.96 8.49
CA TYR A 18 -7.10 1.96 9.57
C TYR A 18 -5.72 1.54 10.08
N ALA A 19 -4.80 1.17 9.19
CA ALA A 19 -3.45 0.74 9.56
C ALA A 19 -2.65 1.86 10.24
N LEU A 20 -2.87 3.12 9.84
CA LEU A 20 -2.23 4.27 10.46
C LEU A 20 -2.79 4.56 11.86
N VAL A 21 -4.10 4.41 12.08
CA VAL A 21 -4.76 4.62 13.38
C VAL A 21 -4.35 3.53 14.38
N ASP A 22 -4.30 2.28 13.94
CA ASP A 22 -3.96 1.10 14.76
C ASP A 22 -2.48 1.07 15.20
N MET A 23 -1.58 1.78 14.51
CA MET A 23 -0.16 1.90 14.87
C MET A 23 0.15 3.12 15.78
N THR A 24 -0.89 3.81 16.28
CA THR A 24 -0.75 5.06 17.04
C THR A 24 -0.59 4.78 18.55
N ASP A 25 0.55 4.23 18.96
CA ASP A 25 0.95 4.21 20.38
C ASP A 25 1.44 5.59 20.81
N ARG A 26 1.00 6.06 21.99
CA ARG A 26 0.98 7.42 22.60
C ARG A 26 2.19 8.38 22.48
N LEU A 27 3.24 8.10 21.70
CA LEU A 27 4.40 8.98 21.46
C LEU A 27 4.47 9.37 19.97
N VAL A 28 3.66 10.35 19.58
CA VAL A 28 3.24 10.52 18.18
C VAL A 28 3.31 11.97 17.72
N SER A 29 4.44 12.38 17.15
CA SER A 29 4.48 13.60 16.32
C SER A 29 5.01 13.29 14.93
N LEU A 30 6.23 12.75 14.82
CA LEU A 30 6.87 12.52 13.52
C LEU A 30 6.17 11.43 12.69
N ARG A 31 5.80 10.29 13.31
CA ARG A 31 5.09 9.20 12.61
C ARG A 31 3.72 9.64 12.10
N THR A 32 2.95 10.40 12.86
CA THR A 32 1.65 10.91 12.39
C THR A 32 1.78 11.93 11.29
N VAL A 33 2.79 12.81 11.34
CA VAL A 33 3.04 13.75 10.24
C VAL A 33 3.41 13.01 8.96
N LEU A 34 4.26 11.98 9.04
CA LEU A 34 4.61 11.14 7.89
C LEU A 34 3.39 10.38 7.35
N ASN A 35 2.59 9.78 8.24
CA ASN A 35 1.37 9.05 7.90
C ASN A 35 0.33 9.95 7.22
N ALA A 36 0.12 11.16 7.73
CA ALA A 36 -0.75 12.17 7.12
C ALA A 36 -0.21 12.60 5.75
N GLY A 37 1.10 12.80 5.61
CA GLY A 37 1.74 13.11 4.33
C GLY A 37 1.54 12.01 3.29
N ILE A 38 1.69 10.75 3.67
CA ILE A 38 1.43 9.59 2.79
C ILE A 38 -0.04 9.56 2.38
N PHE A 39 -0.97 9.77 3.32
CA PHE A 39 -2.39 9.82 3.01
C PHE A 39 -2.73 10.93 2.01
N ILE A 40 -2.20 12.14 2.21
CA ILE A 40 -2.36 13.26 1.27
C ILE A 40 -1.79 12.91 -0.10
N ALA A 41 -0.59 12.32 -0.16
CA ALA A 41 0.04 11.90 -1.41
C ALA A 41 -0.83 10.88 -2.17
N VAL A 42 -1.42 9.91 -1.47
CA VAL A 42 -2.36 8.93 -2.05
C VAL A 42 -3.62 9.61 -2.58
N VAL A 43 -4.21 10.55 -1.84
CA VAL A 43 -5.40 11.30 -2.28
C VAL A 43 -5.08 12.15 -3.52
N VAL A 44 -3.96 12.87 -3.52
CA VAL A 44 -3.51 13.69 -4.66
C VAL A 44 -3.26 12.81 -5.89
N CYS A 45 -2.61 11.65 -5.70
CA CYS A 45 -2.43 10.65 -6.75
C CYS A 45 -3.78 10.20 -7.31
N PHE A 46 -4.73 9.87 -6.44
CA PHE A 46 -6.05 9.40 -6.83
C PHE A 46 -6.83 10.44 -7.64
N VAL A 47 -6.81 11.71 -7.21
CA VAL A 47 -7.42 12.83 -7.95
C VAL A 47 -6.75 13.02 -9.32
N GLY A 48 -5.43 12.89 -9.38
CA GLY A 48 -4.68 12.95 -10.62
C GLY A 48 -5.05 11.80 -11.58
N LEU A 49 -5.19 10.58 -11.05
CA LEU A 49 -5.62 9.41 -11.80
C LEU A 49 -7.07 9.57 -12.30
N TRP A 50 -7.96 10.15 -11.48
CA TRP A 50 -9.34 10.44 -11.86
C TRP A 50 -9.44 11.40 -13.04
N LYS A 51 -8.57 12.43 -13.05
CA LYS A 51 -8.45 13.39 -14.16
C LYS A 51 -7.58 12.86 -15.31
N SER A 52 -7.23 11.57 -15.30
CA SER A 52 -6.42 10.90 -16.32
C SER A 52 -5.10 11.61 -16.62
N LYS A 53 -4.49 12.21 -15.59
CA LYS A 53 -3.23 12.94 -15.74
C LYS A 53 -2.05 11.98 -15.82
N ARG A 54 -1.18 12.18 -16.80
CA ARG A 54 0.00 11.34 -17.03
C ARG A 54 0.98 11.31 -15.85
N TRP A 55 1.19 12.44 -15.16
CA TRP A 55 2.04 12.49 -13.97
C TRP A 55 1.50 11.60 -12.84
N ALA A 56 0.18 11.46 -12.72
CA ALA A 56 -0.45 10.68 -11.66
C ALA A 56 -0.26 9.18 -11.88
N LEU A 57 -0.14 8.74 -13.14
CA LEU A 57 0.20 7.36 -13.47
C LEU A 57 1.61 7.01 -12.96
N TRP A 58 2.61 7.83 -13.29
CA TRP A 58 3.98 7.65 -12.80
C TRP A 58 4.07 7.70 -11.28
N PHE A 59 3.37 8.67 -10.68
CA PHE A 59 3.33 8.80 -9.23
C PHE A 59 2.66 7.59 -8.56
N SER A 60 1.62 7.02 -9.16
CA SER A 60 0.96 5.80 -8.67
C SER A 60 1.85 4.57 -8.72
N TRP A 61 2.72 4.46 -9.74
CA TRP A 61 3.71 3.39 -9.82
C TRP A 61 4.77 3.54 -8.74
N GLY A 62 5.25 4.77 -8.50
CA GLY A 62 6.19 5.06 -7.42
C GLY A 62 5.62 4.69 -6.04
N LEU A 63 4.38 5.09 -5.76
CA LEU A 63 3.69 4.73 -4.51
C LEU A 63 3.50 3.22 -4.36
N ALA A 64 3.11 2.53 -5.43
CA ALA A 64 2.94 1.08 -5.40
C ALA A 64 4.29 0.35 -5.20
N LEU A 65 5.35 0.78 -5.88
CA LEU A 65 6.71 0.24 -5.67
C LEU A 65 7.19 0.47 -4.24
N ALA A 66 7.00 1.68 -3.69
CA ALA A 66 7.39 1.98 -2.31
C ALA A 66 6.63 1.10 -1.30
N ALA A 67 5.32 0.93 -1.50
CA ALA A 67 4.51 0.03 -0.68
C ALA A 67 4.97 -1.43 -0.79
N LEU A 68 5.36 -1.88 -1.99
CA LEU A 68 5.86 -3.23 -2.23
C LEU A 68 7.22 -3.47 -1.57
N VAL A 69 8.14 -2.51 -1.66
CA VAL A 69 9.42 -2.56 -0.94
C VAL A 69 9.18 -2.65 0.57
N TRP A 70 8.26 -1.85 1.10
CA TRP A 70 7.86 -1.91 2.50
C TRP A 70 7.23 -3.26 2.88
N GLY A 71 6.35 -3.80 2.04
CA GLY A 71 5.77 -5.13 2.22
C GLY A 71 6.82 -6.23 2.23
N CYS A 72 7.77 -6.22 1.29
CA CYS A 72 8.89 -7.15 1.26
C CYS A 72 9.78 -7.02 2.51
N TYR A 73 10.04 -5.80 2.98
CA TYR A 73 10.77 -5.56 4.22
C TYR A 73 10.04 -6.13 5.43
N LEU A 74 8.72 -5.92 5.53
CA LEU A 74 7.89 -6.50 6.59
C LEU A 74 7.88 -8.03 6.54
N ILE A 75 7.75 -8.64 5.36
CA ILE A 75 7.84 -10.09 5.19
C ILE A 75 9.20 -10.59 5.65
N HIS A 76 10.29 -9.97 5.20
CA HIS A 76 11.63 -10.33 5.63
C HIS A 76 11.76 -10.21 7.16
N PHE A 77 11.27 -9.13 7.75
CA PHE A 77 11.31 -8.95 9.21
C PHE A 77 10.53 -10.04 9.93
N VAL A 78 9.31 -10.37 9.46
CA VAL A 78 8.53 -11.49 9.98
C VAL A 78 9.27 -12.79 9.82
N TRP A 79 10.02 -13.05 8.74
CA TRP A 79 10.74 -14.31 8.59
C TRP A 79 11.99 -14.43 9.46
N THR A 80 12.68 -13.32 9.70
CA THR A 80 14.08 -13.32 10.20
C THR A 80 14.19 -12.97 11.69
N PHE A 81 13.36 -12.08 12.22
CA PHE A 81 13.52 -11.57 13.59
C PHE A 81 12.51 -12.19 14.56
N TRP A 82 13.01 -13.03 15.48
CA TRP A 82 12.22 -13.66 16.53
C TRP A 82 12.88 -13.41 17.89
N LEU A 83 12.31 -12.50 18.68
CA LEU A 83 12.91 -12.02 19.93
C LEU A 83 12.75 -12.98 21.12
N PHE A 84 11.79 -13.92 21.07
CA PHE A 84 11.41 -14.70 22.26
C PHE A 84 11.22 -16.21 22.03
N ALA A 85 10.74 -16.64 20.86
CA ALA A 85 10.59 -18.04 20.52
C ALA A 85 10.67 -18.21 19.00
N SER A 86 11.28 -19.28 18.52
CA SER A 86 11.28 -19.62 17.09
C SER A 86 9.90 -20.16 16.73
N PRO A 87 9.07 -19.44 15.96
CA PRO A 87 7.76 -19.91 15.59
C PRO A 87 7.85 -21.03 14.57
N THR A 88 6.84 -21.89 14.63
CA THR A 88 6.60 -22.95 13.67
C THR A 88 6.38 -22.40 12.25
N LEU A 89 6.63 -23.21 11.23
CA LEU A 89 6.44 -22.81 9.83
C LEU A 89 5.03 -22.24 9.58
N SER A 90 4.00 -22.84 10.18
CA SER A 90 2.60 -22.40 10.10
C SER A 90 2.37 -21.00 10.69
N GLU A 91 2.99 -20.69 11.83
CA GLU A 91 2.88 -19.37 12.46
C GLU A 91 3.60 -18.29 11.64
N ARG A 92 4.74 -18.63 11.03
CA ARG A 92 5.43 -17.71 10.09
C ARG A 92 4.55 -17.38 8.90
N ILE A 93 3.92 -18.40 8.31
CA ILE A 93 2.99 -18.23 7.19
C ILE A 93 1.79 -17.38 7.62
N ALA A 94 1.21 -17.66 8.79
CA ALA A 94 0.08 -16.87 9.32
C ALA A 94 0.45 -15.40 9.55
N ASN A 95 1.65 -15.12 10.06
CA ASN A 95 2.13 -13.75 10.30
C ASN A 95 2.45 -13.00 9.00
N VAL A 96 2.95 -13.70 7.97
CA VAL A 96 3.18 -13.12 6.63
C VAL A 96 1.87 -12.84 5.91
N LEU A 97 0.92 -13.76 6.02
CA LEU A 97 -0.41 -13.62 5.44
C LEU A 97 -1.30 -12.68 6.24
N HIS A 98 -0.90 -12.32 7.46
CA HIS A 98 -1.61 -11.38 8.31
C HIS A 98 -1.93 -10.12 7.51
N PRO A 99 -3.18 -9.62 7.54
CA PRO A 99 -3.63 -8.52 6.69
C PRO A 99 -2.70 -7.30 6.72
N ARG A 100 -2.12 -7.02 7.91
CA ARG A 100 -1.14 -5.92 8.12
C ARG A 100 0.12 -6.04 7.26
N VAL A 101 0.51 -7.22 6.78
CA VAL A 101 1.72 -7.47 5.98
C VAL A 101 1.35 -7.77 4.53
N SER A 102 0.41 -8.69 4.32
CA SER A 102 0.05 -9.18 2.98
C SER A 102 -0.56 -8.11 2.08
N VAL A 103 -1.27 -7.13 2.64
CA VAL A 103 -1.85 -6.01 1.89
C VAL A 103 -0.79 -5.14 1.21
N PHE A 104 0.38 -4.95 1.82
CA PHE A 104 1.48 -4.16 1.26
C PHE A 104 2.19 -4.89 0.12
N VAL A 105 1.80 -6.13 -0.17
CA VAL A 105 2.30 -6.90 -1.30
C VAL A 105 1.20 -7.14 -2.32
N ILE A 106 0.08 -7.73 -1.89
CA ILE A 106 -1.03 -8.10 -2.79
C ILE A 106 -1.62 -6.87 -3.48
N PHE A 107 -1.87 -5.79 -2.72
CA PHE A 107 -2.50 -4.61 -3.28
C PHE A 107 -1.58 -3.87 -4.26
N PRO A 108 -0.31 -3.56 -3.93
CA PRO A 108 0.59 -2.93 -4.89
C PRO A 108 0.86 -3.77 -6.13
N VAL A 109 0.97 -5.09 -6.00
CA VAL A 109 1.13 -6.00 -7.15
C VAL A 109 -0.10 -5.93 -8.05
N ALA A 110 -1.31 -6.08 -7.50
CA ALA A 110 -2.54 -5.99 -8.27
C ALA A 110 -2.69 -4.61 -8.95
N TRP A 111 -2.32 -3.54 -8.23
CA TRP A 111 -2.35 -2.17 -8.74
C TRP A 111 -1.37 -1.98 -9.92
N LEU A 112 -0.12 -2.41 -9.77
CA LEU A 112 0.88 -2.37 -10.85
C LEU A 112 0.43 -3.20 -12.06
N ILE A 113 -0.06 -4.42 -11.86
CA ILE A 113 -0.57 -5.28 -12.94
C ILE A 113 -1.71 -4.59 -13.69
N TYR A 114 -2.61 -3.89 -12.99
CA TYR A 114 -3.71 -3.18 -13.64
C TYR A 114 -3.23 -1.97 -14.45
N PHE A 115 -2.43 -1.09 -13.85
CA PHE A 115 -2.00 0.17 -14.48
C PHE A 115 -0.88 0.01 -15.51
N THR A 116 -0.20 -1.14 -15.56
CA THR A 116 0.78 -1.44 -16.62
C THR A 116 0.13 -1.93 -17.92
N ARG A 117 -1.13 -2.40 -17.88
CA ARG A 117 -1.86 -2.84 -19.09
C ARG A 117 -1.97 -1.72 -20.11
N SER A 118 -1.64 -2.02 -21.36
CA SER A 118 -1.67 -1.07 -22.49
C SER A 118 -3.02 -0.35 -22.63
N LYS A 119 -4.14 -1.08 -22.48
CA LYS A 119 -5.50 -0.52 -22.52
C LYS A 119 -5.76 0.55 -21.45
N VAL A 120 -5.16 0.41 -20.27
CA VAL A 120 -5.31 1.37 -19.17
C VAL A 120 -4.38 2.56 -19.39
N ARG A 121 -3.12 2.29 -19.77
CA ARG A 121 -2.12 3.33 -20.06
C ARG A 121 -2.56 4.28 -21.18
N ALA A 122 -3.28 3.77 -22.18
CA ALA A 122 -3.80 4.57 -23.30
C ALA A 122 -4.75 5.70 -22.85
N LEU A 123 -5.35 5.60 -21.67
CA LEU A 123 -6.24 6.63 -21.13
C LEU A 123 -5.51 7.83 -20.52
N PHE A 124 -4.21 7.67 -20.29
CA PHE A 124 -3.32 8.70 -19.72
C PHE A 124 -2.32 9.23 -20.75
N ALA A 125 -2.55 8.94 -22.04
CA ALA A 125 -1.69 9.31 -23.17
C ALA A 125 -1.72 10.82 -23.44
#